data_AF-A0A918M3Z9-F1
#
_entry.id   AF-A0A918M3Z9-F1
#
_cell.length_a   1.000
_cell.length_b   1.000
_cell.length_c   1.000
_cell.angle_alpha   90.00
_cell.angle_beta   90.00
_cell.angle_gamma   90.00
#
_symmetry.space_group_name_H-M   'P 1'
#
loop_
_entity.id
_entity.type
_entity.pdbx_description
1 polymer ?
#
loop_
_entity_poly.entity_id
_entity_poly.type
_entity_poly.pdbx_seq_one_letter_code
_entity_poly.pdbx_strand_id
1 'polypeptide(L)'
;MAIPVRRPRTDRPSRRAGFSLRETALGFGLVAIFLCGAGVMARAAVGDSADLPAALLAVAGTLLVASVLVRAARLRRVAVAPPPPPALRVDYAALDADAFEQAVADLCVRDGCLDVEVVGGAGDLGADVVATAPDGRRVVIQCKAYGPDNKVGSQDVQRFGGTCFAVHEAHVAAVVTTSEYTEPAAQYAAQCGILCVDGAGLDAWTDGTGPAPWLQPVPSPLPDAGC
;
A
#
# COMPACT_ATOMS: atom_id res chain seq x y z
N MET A 1 -28.49 35.03 20.24
CA MET A 1 -28.81 34.78 18.82
C MET A 1 -27.49 34.92 18.06
N ALA A 2 -26.78 33.81 17.86
CA ALA A 2 -25.45 33.81 17.24
C ALA A 2 -25.57 33.29 15.80
N ILE A 3 -25.17 34.13 14.85
CA ILE A 3 -25.22 33.86 13.40
C ILE A 3 -24.04 32.92 13.06
N PRO A 4 -24.26 31.77 12.39
CA PRO A 4 -23.14 30.94 11.98
C PRO A 4 -22.43 31.58 10.78
N VAL A 5 -21.15 31.88 10.97
CA VAL A 5 -20.23 32.34 9.92
C VAL A 5 -19.97 31.17 8.96
N ARG A 6 -20.64 31.19 7.81
CA ARG A 6 -20.41 30.27 6.70
C ARG A 6 -19.05 30.63 6.07
N ARG A 7 -18.00 29.84 6.33
CA ARG A 7 -16.71 30.03 5.65
C ARG A 7 -16.86 29.73 4.14
N PRO A 8 -16.24 30.51 3.25
CA PRO A 8 -16.36 30.27 1.82
C PRO A 8 -15.63 28.98 1.45
N ARG A 9 -16.34 28.10 0.75
CA ARG A 9 -15.79 26.91 0.10
C ARG A 9 -14.88 27.42 -1.03
N THR A 10 -13.57 27.39 -0.81
CA THR A 10 -12.61 27.67 -1.88
C THR A 10 -12.62 26.47 -2.82
N ASP A 11 -13.41 26.56 -3.89
CA ASP A 11 -13.22 25.73 -5.08
C ASP A 11 -11.82 26.05 -5.63
N ARG A 12 -10.87 25.15 -5.39
CA ARG A 12 -9.58 25.16 -6.08
C ARG A 12 -9.60 24.10 -7.18
N PRO A 13 -9.04 24.45 -8.35
CA PRO A 13 -9.23 23.69 -9.58
C PRO A 13 -8.61 22.31 -9.45
N SER A 14 -9.33 21.32 -9.96
CA SER A 14 -8.83 19.97 -10.18
C SER A 14 -7.51 20.03 -10.95
N ARG A 15 -6.40 19.80 -10.26
CA ARG A 15 -5.15 19.44 -10.91
C ARG A 15 -5.40 18.07 -11.52
N ARG A 16 -5.81 18.07 -12.79
CA ARG A 16 -5.74 16.90 -13.67
C ARG A 16 -4.37 16.28 -13.44
N ALA A 17 -4.34 15.03 -12.97
CA ALA A 17 -3.17 14.18 -13.01
C ALA A 17 -2.61 14.29 -14.43
N GLY A 18 -1.49 15.00 -14.56
CA GLY A 18 -0.80 15.12 -15.82
C GLY A 18 -0.35 13.73 -16.20
N PHE A 19 -1.03 13.13 -17.18
CA PHE A 19 -0.61 11.89 -17.79
C PHE A 19 0.85 12.05 -18.19
N SER A 20 1.76 11.38 -17.48
CA SER A 20 3.20 11.44 -17.73
C SER A 20 3.46 10.85 -19.12
N LEU A 21 3.49 11.73 -20.12
CA LEU A 21 3.78 11.39 -21.51
C LEU A 21 5.13 10.66 -21.64
N ARG A 22 6.04 10.85 -20.68
CA ARG A 22 7.36 10.21 -20.66
C ARG A 22 7.30 8.75 -20.19
N GLU A 23 6.46 8.42 -19.20
CA GLU A 23 6.28 7.03 -18.76
C GLU A 23 5.48 6.19 -19.75
N THR A 24 4.47 6.80 -20.37
CA THR A 24 3.71 6.15 -21.44
C THR A 24 4.55 6.01 -22.70
N ALA A 25 5.38 7.01 -23.07
CA ALA A 25 6.28 6.91 -24.22
C ALA A 25 7.33 5.79 -24.07
N LEU A 26 7.82 5.50 -22.86
CA LEU A 26 8.74 4.38 -22.64
C LEU A 26 8.05 3.02 -22.80
N GLY A 27 6.81 2.88 -22.31
CA GLY A 27 6.00 1.68 -22.52
C GLY A 27 5.63 1.46 -23.99
N PHE A 28 5.14 2.51 -24.66
CA PHE A 28 4.83 2.46 -26.09
C PHE A 28 6.07 2.27 -26.96
N GLY A 29 7.21 2.84 -26.59
CA GLY A 29 8.48 2.66 -27.30
C GLY A 29 8.96 1.21 -27.25
N LEU A 30 8.81 0.54 -26.11
CA LEU A 30 9.17 -0.87 -25.94
C LEU A 30 8.23 -1.80 -26.73
N VAL A 31 6.92 -1.51 -26.71
CA VAL A 31 5.93 -2.21 -27.54
C VAL A 31 6.16 -1.99 -29.03
N ALA A 32 6.52 -0.77 -29.45
CA ALA A 32 6.83 -0.46 -30.84
C ALA A 32 8.10 -1.17 -31.32
N ILE A 33 9.15 -1.21 -30.51
CA ILE A 33 10.38 -1.98 -30.80
C ILE A 33 10.05 -3.48 -30.91
N PHE A 34 9.16 -3.99 -30.05
CA PHE A 34 8.71 -5.38 -30.09
C PHE A 34 7.91 -5.71 -31.35
N LEU A 35 6.96 -4.85 -31.73
CA LEU A 35 6.16 -4.98 -32.96
C LEU A 35 7.03 -4.86 -34.22
N CYS A 36 8.00 -3.94 -34.24
CA CYS A 36 8.95 -3.80 -35.34
C CYS A 36 9.89 -5.02 -35.43
N GLY A 37 10.40 -5.51 -34.30
CA GLY A 37 11.25 -6.72 -34.26
C GLY A 37 10.50 -7.96 -34.74
N ALA A 38 9.24 -8.14 -34.30
CA ALA A 38 8.37 -9.21 -34.74
C ALA A 38 8.03 -9.11 -36.23
N GLY A 39 7.78 -7.90 -36.75
CA GLY A 39 7.48 -7.67 -38.16
C GLY A 39 8.66 -7.95 -39.10
N VAL A 40 9.89 -7.60 -38.71
CA VAL A 40 11.11 -7.89 -39.49
C VAL A 40 11.40 -9.39 -39.50
N MET A 41 11.23 -10.08 -38.37
CA MET A 41 11.36 -11.54 -38.28
C MET A 41 10.29 -12.27 -39.10
N ALA A 42 9.03 -11.82 -39.03
CA ALA A 42 7.95 -12.37 -39.85
C ALA A 42 8.23 -12.19 -41.35
N ARG A 43 8.79 -11.05 -41.76
CA ARG A 43 9.12 -10.79 -43.17
C ARG A 43 10.32 -11.60 -43.66
N ALA A 44 11.26 -11.97 -42.78
CA ALA A 44 12.33 -12.91 -43.10
C ALA A 44 11.83 -14.36 -43.21
N ALA A 45 10.76 -14.72 -42.49
CA ALA A 45 10.16 -16.06 -42.49
C ALA A 45 9.20 -16.34 -43.66
N VAL A 46 8.80 -15.33 -44.43
CA VAL A 46 7.93 -15.51 -45.62
C VAL A 46 8.71 -16.01 -46.85
N GLY A 47 10.03 -16.15 -46.74
CA GLY A 47 10.89 -16.62 -47.83
C GLY A 47 11.11 -18.14 -47.94
N ASP A 48 10.86 -18.92 -46.88
CA ASP A 48 11.06 -20.37 -46.97
C ASP A 48 10.17 -21.12 -45.96
N SER A 49 9.34 -22.02 -46.48
CA SER A 49 8.31 -22.72 -45.71
C SER A 49 8.91 -23.88 -44.90
N ALA A 50 9.47 -23.62 -43.72
CA ALA A 50 9.82 -24.67 -42.74
C ALA A 50 9.92 -24.25 -41.25
N ASP A 51 9.75 -22.97 -40.87
CA ASP A 51 10.26 -22.49 -39.56
C ASP A 51 9.21 -22.03 -38.54
N LEU A 52 8.02 -22.64 -38.55
CA LEU A 52 7.04 -22.51 -37.46
C LEU A 52 7.62 -22.75 -36.04
N PRO A 53 8.48 -23.76 -35.79
CA PRO A 53 9.04 -23.97 -34.46
C PRO A 53 10.06 -22.88 -34.06
N ALA A 54 10.80 -22.31 -35.00
CA ALA A 54 11.80 -21.28 -34.69
C ALA A 54 11.15 -19.93 -34.32
N ALA A 55 10.07 -19.56 -35.02
CA ALA A 55 9.32 -18.34 -34.70
C ALA A 55 8.68 -18.40 -33.30
N LEU A 56 8.14 -19.56 -32.90
CA LEU A 56 7.56 -19.74 -31.57
C LEU A 56 8.61 -19.65 -30.45
N LEU A 57 9.80 -20.21 -30.65
CA LEU A 57 10.91 -20.11 -29.68
C LEU A 57 11.41 -18.67 -29.53
N ALA A 58 11.48 -17.91 -30.63
CA ALA A 58 11.86 -16.50 -30.60
C ALA A 58 10.84 -15.64 -29.82
N VAL A 59 9.53 -15.88 -30.02
CA VAL A 59 8.47 -15.19 -29.26
C VAL A 59 8.49 -15.59 -27.79
N ALA A 60 8.64 -16.87 -27.47
CA ALA A 60 8.74 -17.33 -26.09
C ALA A 60 9.98 -16.75 -25.38
N GLY A 61 11.13 -16.71 -26.05
CA GLY A 61 12.37 -16.13 -25.52
C GLY A 61 12.24 -14.64 -25.26
N THR A 62 11.62 -13.89 -26.17
CA THR A 62 11.39 -12.44 -26.00
C THR A 62 10.39 -12.13 -24.88
N LEU A 63 9.32 -12.92 -24.73
CA LEU A 63 8.40 -12.81 -23.59
C LEU A 63 9.07 -13.15 -22.26
N LEU A 64 9.92 -14.18 -22.21
CA LEU A 64 10.70 -14.53 -21.02
C LEU A 64 11.63 -13.37 -20.62
N VAL A 65 12.41 -12.85 -21.56
CA VAL A 65 13.32 -11.71 -21.30
C VAL A 65 12.55 -10.48 -20.84
N ALA A 66 11.43 -10.15 -21.48
CA ALA A 66 10.57 -9.04 -21.07
C ALA A 66 10.04 -9.24 -19.64
N SER A 67 9.56 -10.44 -19.29
CA SER A 67 9.08 -10.73 -17.94
C SER A 67 10.18 -10.61 -16.87
N VAL A 68 11.39 -11.08 -17.17
CA VAL A 68 12.56 -10.97 -16.28
C VAL A 68 12.96 -9.52 -16.12
N LEU A 69 12.99 -8.72 -17.19
CA LEU A 69 13.32 -7.30 -17.14
C LEU A 69 12.27 -6.50 -16.37
N VAL A 70 10.98 -6.79 -16.56
CA VAL A 70 9.89 -6.17 -15.77
C VAL A 70 10.00 -6.55 -14.30
N ARG A 71 10.28 -7.81 -13.99
CA ARG A 71 10.46 -8.27 -12.61
C ARG A 71 11.69 -7.62 -11.97
N ALA A 72 12.83 -7.60 -12.67
CA ALA A 72 14.04 -6.94 -12.20
C ALA A 72 13.86 -5.42 -12.05
N ALA A 73 13.11 -4.78 -12.95
CA ALA A 73 12.78 -3.36 -12.84
C ALA A 73 11.85 -3.07 -11.65
N ARG A 74 10.86 -3.94 -11.37
CA ARG A 74 10.03 -3.87 -10.16
C ARG A 74 10.88 -4.00 -8.90
N LEU A 75 11.79 -4.99 -8.88
CA LEU A 75 12.73 -5.17 -7.77
C LEU A 75 13.69 -3.98 -7.62
N ARG A 76 14.08 -3.31 -8.71
CA ARG A 76 14.93 -2.10 -8.69
C ARG A 76 14.18 -0.80 -8.40
N ARG A 77 12.85 -0.78 -8.52
CA ARG A 77 12.03 0.36 -8.08
C ARG A 77 11.99 0.50 -6.56
N VAL A 78 12.51 -0.49 -5.83
CA VAL A 78 13.05 -0.32 -4.48
C VAL A 78 14.31 0.54 -4.57
N ALA A 79 14.15 1.80 -4.95
CA ALA A 79 15.17 2.80 -4.69
C ALA A 79 15.20 2.95 -3.17
N VAL A 80 16.30 2.49 -2.57
CA VAL A 80 16.66 2.79 -1.18
C VAL A 80 16.49 4.30 -1.01
N ALA A 81 15.43 4.69 -0.30
CA ALA A 81 15.27 6.06 0.12
C ALA A 81 16.50 6.41 0.97
N PRO A 82 17.09 7.61 0.80
CA PRO A 82 18.17 8.04 1.68
C PRO A 82 17.72 7.90 3.14
N PRO A 83 18.60 7.50 4.07
CA PRO A 83 18.23 7.38 5.47
C PRO A 83 17.60 8.71 5.92
N PRO A 84 16.46 8.66 6.64
CA PRO A 84 15.78 9.87 7.04
C PRO A 84 16.75 10.76 7.85
N PRO A 85 16.65 12.10 7.72
CA PRO A 85 17.38 13.00 8.59
C PRO A 85 17.09 12.65 10.07
N PRO A 86 18.02 12.95 11.00
CA PRO A 86 17.79 12.71 12.43
C PRO A 86 16.41 13.24 12.82
N ALA A 87 15.60 12.35 13.41
CA ALA A 87 14.16 12.53 13.55
C ALA A 87 13.81 13.85 14.24
N LEU A 88 13.43 14.84 13.44
CA LEU A 88 12.42 15.77 13.89
C LEU A 88 11.18 14.91 14.12
N ARG A 89 10.75 14.77 15.38
CA ARG A 89 9.55 13.99 15.71
C ARG A 89 8.42 14.41 14.78
N VAL A 90 7.84 13.42 14.10
CA VAL A 90 6.68 13.66 13.24
C VAL A 90 5.52 13.92 14.18
N ASP A 91 4.96 15.14 14.11
CA ASP A 91 3.71 15.44 14.79
C ASP A 91 2.55 14.89 13.95
N TYR A 92 2.21 13.62 14.17
CA TYR A 92 1.16 12.94 13.42
C TYR A 92 -0.21 13.62 13.58
N ALA A 93 -0.48 14.27 14.71
CA ALA A 93 -1.73 14.97 14.96
C ALA A 93 -1.90 16.24 14.11
N ALA A 94 -0.80 16.78 13.56
CA ALA A 94 -0.80 17.92 12.66
C ALA A 94 -0.91 17.54 11.18
N LEU A 95 -0.81 16.25 10.84
CA LEU A 95 -0.92 15.77 9.47
C LEU A 95 -2.38 15.67 9.02
N ASP A 96 -2.63 15.90 7.73
CA ASP A 96 -3.88 15.48 7.11
C ASP A 96 -3.86 13.97 6.83
N ALA A 97 -5.00 13.43 6.37
CA ALA A 97 -5.16 11.99 6.17
C ALA A 97 -4.13 11.42 5.17
N ASP A 98 -4.00 12.03 4.00
CA ASP A 98 -3.07 11.57 2.96
C ASP A 98 -1.61 11.61 3.46
N ALA A 99 -1.21 12.68 4.17
CA ALA A 99 0.12 12.78 4.74
C ALA A 99 0.35 11.76 5.87
N PHE A 100 -0.70 11.43 6.64
CA PHE A 100 -0.64 10.40 7.67
C PHE A 100 -0.42 9.01 7.06
N GLU A 101 -1.17 8.67 6.00
CA GLU A 101 -1.00 7.42 5.24
C GLU A 101 0.43 7.30 4.69
N GLN A 102 0.95 8.37 4.09
CA GLN A 102 2.31 8.41 3.59
C GLN A 102 3.34 8.21 4.71
N ALA A 103 3.14 8.85 5.87
CA ALA A 103 4.06 8.70 7.00
C ALA A 103 4.08 7.28 7.56
N VAL A 104 2.93 6.58 7.58
CA VAL A 104 2.87 5.16 7.94
C VAL A 104 3.55 4.27 6.89
N ALA A 105 3.39 4.57 5.59
CA ALA A 105 4.11 3.89 4.53
C ALA A 105 5.63 4.07 4.64
N ASP A 106 6.09 5.27 5.00
CA ASP A 106 7.51 5.55 5.22
C ASP A 106 8.08 4.74 6.41
N LEU A 107 7.29 4.52 7.48
CA LEU A 107 7.66 3.61 8.57
C LEU A 107 7.78 2.16 8.08
N CYS A 108 6.88 1.71 7.21
CA CYS A 108 6.98 0.38 6.59
C CYS A 108 8.28 0.22 5.80
N VAL A 109 8.63 1.21 4.96
CA VAL A 109 9.89 1.19 4.20
C VAL A 109 11.09 1.20 5.13
N ARG A 110 11.09 2.07 6.15
CA ARG A 110 12.17 2.19 7.14
C ARG A 110 12.47 0.85 7.83
N ASP A 111 11.42 0.12 8.18
CA ASP A 111 11.52 -1.12 8.95
C ASP A 111 11.61 -2.39 8.07
N GLY A 112 11.90 -2.19 6.78
CA GLY A 112 12.32 -3.25 5.86
C GLY A 112 11.20 -3.91 5.05
N CYS A 113 9.98 -3.35 5.05
CA CYS A 113 8.94 -3.84 4.16
C CYS A 113 9.29 -3.59 2.69
N LEU A 114 8.83 -4.50 1.84
CA LEU A 114 8.93 -4.46 0.38
C LEU A 114 7.55 -4.15 -0.22
N ASP A 115 7.52 -3.77 -1.50
CA ASP A 115 6.29 -3.53 -2.27
C ASP A 115 5.29 -2.62 -1.53
N VAL A 116 5.80 -1.57 -0.86
CA VAL A 116 4.98 -0.62 -0.10
C VAL A 116 4.22 0.29 -1.06
N GLU A 117 2.89 0.34 -0.92
CA GLU A 117 1.98 1.15 -1.72
C GLU A 117 0.98 1.86 -0.81
N VAL A 118 0.86 3.18 -0.99
CA VAL A 118 -0.27 3.96 -0.47
C VAL A 118 -1.41 3.84 -1.47
N VAL A 119 -2.50 3.20 -1.06
CA VAL A 119 -3.66 2.88 -1.91
C VAL A 119 -4.76 3.94 -1.77
N GLY A 120 -4.81 4.63 -0.62
CA GLY A 120 -5.89 5.48 -0.12
C GLY A 120 -6.80 6.18 -1.14
N GLY A 121 -8.08 6.29 -0.78
CA GLY A 121 -9.07 7.07 -1.52
C GLY A 121 -10.34 6.31 -1.85
N ALA A 122 -11.14 6.86 -2.76
CA ALA A 122 -12.45 6.28 -3.07
C ALA A 122 -12.33 4.86 -3.65
N GLY A 123 -12.78 3.86 -2.90
CA GLY A 123 -12.77 2.45 -3.31
C GLY A 123 -11.58 1.64 -2.82
N ASP A 124 -10.76 2.19 -1.93
CA ASP A 124 -9.69 1.47 -1.22
C ASP A 124 -10.20 0.34 -0.31
N LEU A 125 -11.51 0.32 -0.03
CA LEU A 125 -12.18 -0.62 0.87
C LEU A 125 -11.51 -0.69 2.25
N GLY A 126 -10.88 0.41 2.66
CA GLY A 126 -10.21 0.57 3.94
C GLY A 126 -8.76 0.10 4.01
N ALA A 127 -8.14 -0.31 2.90
CA ALA A 127 -6.71 -0.56 2.83
C ALA A 127 -5.99 0.72 2.39
N ASP A 128 -5.42 1.47 3.34
CA ASP A 128 -4.76 2.74 3.03
C ASP A 128 -3.28 2.52 2.68
N VAL A 129 -2.64 1.56 3.36
CA VAL A 129 -1.26 1.12 3.06
C VAL A 129 -1.22 -0.39 2.92
N VAL A 130 -0.56 -0.85 1.87
CA VAL A 130 -0.30 -2.26 1.60
C VAL A 130 1.21 -2.46 1.49
N ALA A 131 1.72 -3.52 2.11
CA ALA A 131 3.14 -3.82 2.09
C ALA A 131 3.40 -5.34 2.19
N THR A 132 4.64 -5.74 1.92
CA THR A 132 5.14 -7.09 2.21
C THR A 132 6.17 -6.99 3.32
N ALA A 133 5.89 -7.59 4.48
CA ALA A 133 6.79 -7.62 5.63
C ALA A 133 8.12 -8.33 5.29
N PRO A 134 9.20 -8.09 6.05
CA PRO A 134 10.49 -8.75 5.84
C PRO A 134 10.44 -10.29 5.83
N ASP A 135 9.45 -10.89 6.47
CA ASP A 135 9.21 -12.33 6.51
C ASP A 135 8.29 -12.85 5.39
N GLY A 136 7.93 -11.98 4.44
CA GLY A 136 7.11 -12.30 3.28
C GLY A 136 5.60 -12.20 3.51
N ARG A 137 5.14 -11.89 4.72
CA ARG A 137 3.70 -11.73 5.00
C ARG A 137 3.15 -10.46 4.36
N ARG A 138 1.97 -10.56 3.75
CA ARG A 138 1.23 -9.39 3.26
C ARG A 138 0.65 -8.61 4.43
N VAL A 139 1.03 -7.34 4.54
CA VAL A 139 0.55 -6.39 5.55
C VAL A 139 -0.44 -5.45 4.91
N VAL A 140 -1.60 -5.27 5.55
CA VAL A 140 -2.63 -4.30 5.15
C VAL A 140 -2.93 -3.42 6.35
N ILE A 141 -2.82 -2.11 6.15
CA ILE A 141 -2.95 -1.11 7.21
C ILE A 141 -4.05 -0.12 6.84
N GLN A 142 -4.98 0.09 7.76
CA GLN A 142 -5.90 1.23 7.73
C GLN A 142 -5.36 2.34 8.64
N CYS A 143 -5.33 3.56 8.14
CA CYS A 143 -4.90 4.76 8.85
C CYS A 143 -6.11 5.61 9.26
N LYS A 144 -6.19 5.99 10.53
CA LYS A 144 -7.22 6.88 11.09
C LYS A 144 -6.59 8.07 11.80
N ALA A 145 -6.41 9.17 11.07
CA ALA A 145 -5.97 10.46 11.62
C ALA A 145 -7.13 11.16 12.35
N TYR A 146 -7.34 10.83 13.62
CA TYR A 146 -8.39 11.41 14.46
C TYR A 146 -7.78 12.30 15.56
N GLY A 147 -8.53 13.34 15.96
CA GLY A 147 -8.16 14.18 17.10
C GLY A 147 -8.32 13.44 18.44
N PRO A 148 -7.78 14.01 19.54
CA PRO A 148 -7.71 13.35 20.85
C PRO A 148 -9.09 13.03 21.46
N ASP A 149 -10.11 13.83 21.14
CA ASP A 149 -11.48 13.61 21.62
C ASP A 149 -12.29 12.61 20.75
N ASN A 150 -11.70 12.09 19.67
CA ASN A 150 -12.36 11.18 18.74
C ASN A 150 -11.62 9.85 18.70
N LYS A 151 -12.19 8.84 19.35
CA LYS A 151 -11.64 7.49 19.39
C LYS A 151 -12.11 6.66 18.19
N VAL A 152 -11.29 5.70 17.78
CA VAL A 152 -11.68 4.72 16.76
C VAL A 152 -12.79 3.81 17.31
N GLY A 153 -13.94 3.86 16.64
CA GLY A 153 -15.14 3.10 17.02
C GLY A 153 -15.17 1.69 16.44
N SER A 154 -16.00 0.82 17.00
CA SER A 154 -16.15 -0.57 16.51
C SER A 154 -16.60 -0.65 15.06
N GLN A 155 -17.41 0.32 14.60
CA GLN A 155 -17.84 0.38 13.19
C GLN A 155 -16.68 0.57 12.21
N ASP A 156 -15.66 1.35 12.58
CA ASP A 156 -14.47 1.54 11.74
C ASP A 156 -13.73 0.21 11.58
N VAL A 157 -13.46 -0.47 12.71
CA VAL A 157 -12.75 -1.75 12.71
C VAL A 157 -13.58 -2.86 12.03
N GLN A 158 -14.90 -2.86 12.17
CA GLN A 158 -15.79 -3.83 11.49
C GLN A 158 -15.78 -3.69 9.98
N ARG A 159 -15.78 -2.45 9.46
CA ARG A 159 -15.69 -2.22 8.01
C ARG A 159 -14.37 -2.75 7.46
N PHE A 160 -13.26 -2.45 8.15
CA PHE A 160 -11.94 -2.94 7.79
C PHE A 160 -11.84 -4.47 7.91
N GLY A 161 -12.36 -5.05 9.00
CA GLY A 161 -12.41 -6.50 9.21
C GLY A 161 -13.17 -7.24 8.11
N GLY A 162 -14.19 -6.61 7.52
CA GLY A 162 -14.95 -7.17 6.40
C GLY A 162 -14.16 -7.27 5.09
N THR A 163 -13.04 -6.56 4.93
CA THR A 163 -12.32 -6.43 3.65
C THR A 163 -10.85 -6.85 3.76
N CYS A 164 -10.16 -6.56 4.85
CA CYS A 164 -8.71 -6.74 4.98
C CYS A 164 -8.25 -8.17 4.67
N PHE A 165 -8.94 -9.18 5.19
CA PHE A 165 -8.58 -10.59 4.94
C PHE A 165 -9.18 -11.12 3.64
N ALA A 166 -10.47 -10.89 3.39
CA ALA A 166 -11.20 -11.51 2.28
C ALA A 166 -10.95 -10.85 0.92
N VAL A 167 -10.67 -9.54 0.91
CA VAL A 167 -10.46 -8.75 -0.32
C VAL A 167 -8.98 -8.42 -0.51
N HIS A 168 -8.31 -7.97 0.54
CA HIS A 168 -6.90 -7.55 0.45
C HIS A 168 -5.90 -8.65 0.78
N GLU A 169 -6.37 -9.86 1.14
CA GLU A 169 -5.55 -11.04 1.44
C GLU A 169 -4.47 -10.77 2.51
N ALA A 170 -4.83 -9.97 3.51
CA ALA A 170 -3.93 -9.63 4.61
C ALA A 170 -3.51 -10.90 5.37
N HIS A 171 -2.21 -11.07 5.58
CA HIS A 171 -1.68 -11.98 6.59
C HIS A 171 -1.50 -11.27 7.94
N VAL A 172 -1.24 -9.96 7.88
CA VAL A 172 -1.19 -9.05 9.01
C VAL A 172 -2.11 -7.88 8.70
N ALA A 173 -3.19 -7.73 9.46
CA ALA A 173 -4.10 -6.60 9.34
C ALA A 173 -3.90 -5.68 10.56
N ALA A 174 -3.71 -4.39 10.32
CA ALA A 174 -3.58 -3.41 11.39
C ALA A 174 -4.46 -2.18 11.12
N VAL A 175 -5.02 -1.63 12.19
CA VAL A 175 -5.52 -0.25 12.18
C VAL A 175 -4.50 0.58 12.94
N VAL A 176 -4.09 1.71 12.38
CA VAL A 176 -3.15 2.66 12.98
C VAL A 176 -3.89 3.98 13.16
N THR A 177 -3.79 4.60 14.33
CA THR A 177 -4.46 5.88 14.61
C THR A 177 -3.59 6.81 15.44
N THR A 178 -3.81 8.11 15.27
CA THR A 178 -3.24 9.16 16.14
C THR A 178 -4.00 9.33 17.45
N SER A 179 -5.10 8.60 17.64
CA SER A 179 -5.98 8.66 18.82
C SER A 179 -5.96 7.32 19.58
N GLU A 180 -7.01 7.05 20.36
CA GLU A 180 -7.22 5.81 21.07
C GLU A 180 -8.36 4.98 20.44
N TYR A 181 -8.48 3.71 20.85
CA TYR A 181 -9.60 2.85 20.51
C TYR A 181 -10.69 2.91 21.59
N THR A 182 -11.94 2.76 21.16
CA THR A 182 -13.01 2.42 22.10
C THR A 182 -12.88 0.95 22.53
N GLU A 183 -13.32 0.63 23.75
CA GLU A 183 -13.29 -0.75 24.26
C GLU A 183 -13.96 -1.77 23.31
N PRO A 184 -15.16 -1.51 22.73
CA PRO A 184 -15.76 -2.43 21.76
C PRO A 184 -14.95 -2.58 20.47
N ALA A 185 -14.21 -1.55 20.05
CA ALA A 185 -13.35 -1.62 18.88
C ALA A 185 -12.15 -2.55 19.13
N ALA A 186 -11.49 -2.39 20.29
CA ALA A 186 -10.36 -3.23 20.67
C ALA A 186 -10.78 -4.70 20.84
N GLN A 187 -11.93 -4.96 21.46
CA GLN A 187 -12.47 -6.32 21.60
C GLN A 187 -12.76 -6.97 20.25
N TYR A 188 -13.40 -6.24 19.33
CA TYR A 188 -13.67 -6.74 17.98
C TYR A 188 -12.38 -6.99 17.19
N ALA A 189 -11.42 -6.05 17.26
CA ALA A 189 -10.12 -6.21 16.61
C ALA A 189 -9.43 -7.49 17.09
N ALA A 190 -9.43 -7.75 18.40
CA ALA A 190 -8.83 -8.95 18.97
C ALA A 190 -9.50 -10.24 18.49
N GLN A 191 -10.84 -10.26 18.39
CA GLN A 191 -11.59 -11.42 17.87
C GLN A 191 -11.26 -11.73 16.40
N CYS A 192 -11.03 -10.69 15.60
CA CYS A 192 -10.72 -10.82 14.18
C CYS A 192 -9.22 -10.97 13.88
N GLY A 193 -8.35 -10.91 14.89
CA GLY A 193 -6.89 -10.92 14.68
C GLY A 193 -6.35 -9.64 14.01
N ILE A 194 -7.04 -8.52 14.20
CA ILE A 194 -6.62 -7.20 13.72
C ILE A 194 -5.80 -6.53 14.82
N LEU A 195 -4.62 -6.03 14.47
CA LEU A 195 -3.75 -5.29 15.38
C LEU A 195 -4.23 -3.85 15.53
N CYS A 196 -4.32 -3.38 16.76
CA CYS A 196 -4.60 -1.98 17.08
C CYS A 196 -3.29 -1.28 17.43
N VAL A 197 -2.94 -0.23 16.68
CA VAL A 197 -1.81 0.64 16.95
C VAL A 197 -2.36 2.03 17.23
N ASP A 198 -2.48 2.37 18.51
CA ASP A 198 -2.94 3.69 18.96
C ASP A 198 -1.82 4.73 18.86
N GLY A 199 -2.12 5.99 19.23
CA GLY A 199 -1.15 7.07 19.14
C GLY A 199 0.14 6.78 19.91
N ALA A 200 0.04 6.19 21.11
CA ALA A 200 1.20 5.82 21.91
C ALA A 200 2.01 4.68 21.26
N GLY A 201 1.32 3.68 20.70
CA GLY A 201 1.95 2.58 19.95
C GLY A 201 2.63 3.06 18.68
N LEU A 202 2.02 4.01 17.97
CA LEU A 202 2.60 4.65 16.78
C LEU A 202 3.84 5.47 17.14
N ASP A 203 3.80 6.25 18.22
CA ASP A 203 4.97 7.00 18.71
C ASP A 203 6.10 6.06 19.11
N ALA A 204 5.79 4.96 19.82
CA ALA A 204 6.78 3.97 20.21
C ALA A 204 7.39 3.27 18.99
N TRP A 205 6.57 2.92 18.00
CA TRP A 205 7.03 2.37 16.73
C TRP A 205 7.92 3.36 15.98
N THR A 206 7.55 4.64 15.95
CA THR A 206 8.30 5.72 15.31
C THR A 206 9.67 5.91 15.97
N ASP A 207 9.72 5.91 17.30
CA ASP A 207 10.96 6.05 18.06
C ASP A 207 11.80 4.76 18.11
N GLY A 208 11.31 3.65 17.53
CA GLY A 208 11.98 2.34 17.53
C GLY A 208 12.02 1.66 18.91
N THR A 209 11.21 2.14 19.85
CA THR A 209 11.07 1.58 21.20
C THR A 209 9.95 0.55 21.30
N GLY A 210 9.00 0.58 20.34
CA GLY A 210 7.90 -0.37 20.20
C GLY A 210 7.99 -1.19 18.91
N PRO A 211 7.29 -2.34 18.84
CA PRO A 211 7.32 -3.23 17.69
C PRO A 211 6.44 -2.71 16.53
N ALA A 212 6.95 -2.86 15.31
CA ALA A 212 6.14 -2.74 14.10
C ALA A 212 4.98 -3.78 14.10
N PRO A 213 3.86 -3.53 13.40
CA PRO A 213 2.68 -4.40 13.46
C PRO A 213 2.98 -5.87 13.16
N TRP A 214 3.78 -6.17 12.13
CA TRP A 214 4.12 -7.56 11.79
C TRP A 214 5.03 -8.25 12.82
N LEU A 215 5.68 -7.53 13.73
CA LEU A 215 6.45 -8.13 14.82
C LEU A 215 5.61 -8.43 16.06
N GLN A 216 4.37 -7.92 16.11
CA GLN A 216 3.47 -8.15 17.21
C GLN A 216 2.80 -9.53 17.09
N PRO A 217 2.59 -10.24 18.21
CA PRO A 217 1.76 -11.43 18.19
C PRO A 217 0.33 -11.04 17.79
N VAL A 218 -0.28 -11.81 16.89
CA VAL A 218 -1.68 -11.63 16.53
C VAL A 218 -2.52 -11.81 17.81
N PRO A 219 -3.45 -10.90 18.13
CA PRO A 219 -4.30 -11.04 19.29
C PRO A 219 -5.03 -12.38 19.22
N SER A 220 -4.90 -13.19 20.27
CA SER A 220 -5.66 -14.44 20.33
C SER A 220 -7.13 -14.11 20.61
N PRO A 221 -8.10 -14.81 19.97
CA PRO A 221 -9.49 -14.71 20.40
C PRO A 221 -9.56 -15.07 21.90
N LEU A 222 -10.34 -14.31 22.65
CA LEU A 222 -10.60 -14.61 24.06
C LEU A 222 -11.02 -16.09 24.18
N PRO A 223 -10.46 -16.87 25.11
CA PRO A 223 -10.89 -18.25 25.32
C PRO A 223 -12.39 -18.25 25.54
N ASP A 224 -13.10 -19.13 24.82
CA ASP A 224 -14.55 -19.27 24.85
C ASP A 224 -15.07 -19.04 26.27
N ALA A 225 -15.87 -17.98 26.44
CA ALA A 225 -16.67 -17.81 27.65
C ALA A 225 -17.64 -18.99 27.68
N GLY A 226 -17.23 -20.07 28.34
CA GLY A 226 -17.98 -21.30 28.46
C GLY A 226 -19.39 -21.03 28.97
N CYS A 227 -20.36 -21.49 28.19
CA CYS A 227 -21.72 -21.77 28.65
C CYS A 227 -21.76 -23.14 29.32
#